data_AF-A0A2T5P7G8-F1
#
_entry.id   AF-A0A2T5P7G8-F1
#
_cell.length_a   1.000
_cell.length_b   1.000
_cell.length_c   1.000
_cell.angle_alpha   90.00
_cell.angle_beta   90.00
_cell.angle_gamma   90.00
#
_symmetry.space_group_name_H-M   'P 1'
#
loop_
_entity.id
_entity.type
_entity.pdbx_description
1 polymer ?
#
loop_
_entity_poly.entity_id
_entity_poly.type
_entity_poly.pdbx_seq_one_letter_code
_entity_poly.pdbx_strand_id
1 'polypeptide(L)'
;MSAYNWDLIERLLHEVQASAGGNFAPRAIAEELATHLEQAGESVGSHDHFKQCAADYEAVLLKGGFIEPRPEEQGGNGENYVLTERGAQLLNLIESAAPGSEGPRALLDEKGMAALVPEVFDALAQELARAPSVP
;
A
#
# COMPACT_ATOMS: atom_id res chain seq x y z
N MET A 1 0.08 19.02 -4.42
CA MET A 1 -0.31 17.68 -4.92
C MET A 1 -0.56 16.82 -3.69
N SER A 2 -1.71 16.15 -3.57
CA SER A 2 -1.90 15.19 -2.49
C SER A 2 -1.12 13.93 -2.86
N ALA A 3 -0.21 13.49 -2.00
CA ALA A 3 0.44 12.20 -2.12
C ALA A 3 -0.38 11.13 -1.37
N TYR A 4 -0.06 9.86 -1.59
CA TYR A 4 -0.67 8.78 -0.83
C TYR A 4 -0.08 8.73 0.58
N ASN A 5 -0.87 8.26 1.55
CA ASN A 5 -0.30 7.87 2.84
C ASN A 5 0.34 6.47 2.69
N TRP A 6 1.66 6.44 2.51
CA TRP A 6 2.39 5.20 2.25
C TRP A 6 2.39 4.23 3.42
N ASP A 7 2.40 4.71 4.67
CA ASP A 7 2.34 3.83 5.84
C ASP A 7 1.00 3.11 5.93
N LEU A 8 -0.10 3.79 5.55
CA LEU A 8 -1.40 3.17 5.45
C LEU A 8 -1.45 2.13 4.32
N ILE A 9 -0.89 2.44 3.15
CA ILE A 9 -0.81 1.48 2.04
C ILE A 9 0.04 0.27 2.42
N GLU A 10 1.20 0.47 3.03
CA GLU A 10 2.08 -0.58 3.54
C GLU A 10 1.32 -1.53 4.46
N ARG A 11 0.62 -0.97 5.45
CA ARG A 11 -0.17 -1.75 6.40
C ARG A 11 -1.29 -2.54 5.72
N LEU A 12 -1.98 -1.96 4.74
CA LEU A 12 -3.02 -2.65 3.97
C LEU A 12 -2.42 -3.82 3.17
N LEU A 13 -1.28 -3.62 2.49
CA LEU A 13 -0.60 -4.67 1.71
C LEU A 13 -0.09 -5.81 2.59
N HIS A 14 0.46 -5.49 3.77
CA HIS A 14 0.82 -6.51 4.76
C HIS A 14 -0.38 -7.32 5.22
N GLU A 15 -1.53 -6.67 5.47
CA GLU A 15 -2.74 -7.40 5.86
C GLU A 15 -3.25 -8.30 4.73
N VAL A 16 -3.21 -7.85 3.47
CA VAL A 16 -3.53 -8.72 2.32
C VAL A 16 -2.57 -9.93 2.25
N GLN A 17 -1.29 -9.73 2.55
CA GLN A 17 -0.31 -10.82 2.59
C GLN A 17 -0.56 -11.81 3.74
N ALA A 18 -0.98 -11.31 4.90
CA ALA A 18 -1.17 -12.11 6.12
C ALA A 18 -2.57 -12.76 6.24
N SER A 19 -3.60 -12.16 5.63
CA SER A 19 -5.01 -12.58 5.78
C SER A 19 -5.33 -13.89 5.04
N ALA A 20 -4.94 -15.01 5.64
CA ALA A 20 -5.39 -16.33 5.21
C ALA A 20 -6.80 -16.62 5.76
N GLY A 21 -7.83 -16.28 4.97
CA GLY A 21 -9.22 -16.72 5.19
C GLY A 21 -10.11 -15.80 6.03
N GLY A 22 -9.61 -14.66 6.51
CA GLY A 22 -10.41 -13.61 7.15
C GLY A 22 -10.86 -12.52 6.17
N ASN A 23 -11.87 -11.73 6.55
CA ASN A 23 -12.32 -10.58 5.77
C ASN A 23 -11.25 -9.47 5.80
N PHE A 24 -11.01 -8.85 4.65
CA PHE A 24 -10.20 -7.65 4.55
C PHE A 24 -11.03 -6.44 4.99
N ALA A 25 -10.65 -5.83 6.11
CA ALA A 25 -11.40 -4.74 6.73
C ALA A 25 -10.56 -3.44 6.77
N PRO A 26 -10.42 -2.71 5.65
CA PRO A 26 -9.50 -1.57 5.53
C PRO A 26 -9.73 -0.48 6.59
N ARG A 27 -11.00 -0.23 6.95
CA ARG A 27 -11.35 0.75 7.98
C ARG A 27 -10.90 0.33 9.38
N ALA A 28 -10.99 -0.96 9.72
CA ALA A 28 -10.52 -1.48 11.01
C ALA A 28 -8.99 -1.45 11.07
N ILE A 29 -8.33 -1.85 9.97
CA ILE A 29 -6.87 -1.79 9.83
C ILE A 29 -6.36 -0.36 10.03
N ALA A 30 -7.03 0.63 9.44
CA ALA A 30 -6.68 2.04 9.60
C ALA A 30 -6.88 2.55 11.04
N GLU A 31 -7.92 2.09 11.74
CA GLU A 31 -8.16 2.45 13.13
C GLU A 31 -7.08 1.89 14.06
N GLU A 32 -6.65 0.65 13.83
CA GLU A 32 -5.53 0.03 14.54
C GLU A 32 -4.22 0.77 14.29
N LEU A 33 -3.93 1.11 13.02
CA LEU A 33 -2.73 1.88 12.67
C LEU A 33 -2.75 3.28 13.27
N ALA A 34 -3.89 3.98 13.22
CA ALA A 34 -4.06 5.29 13.86
C ALA A 34 -3.74 5.24 15.35
N THR A 35 -4.29 4.24 16.04
CA THR A 35 -4.02 4.01 17.47
C THR A 35 -2.53 3.76 17.73
N HIS A 36 -1.87 2.97 16.87
CA HIS A 36 -0.45 2.69 17.00
C HIS A 36 0.42 3.94 16.81
N LEU A 37 0.12 4.74 15.77
CA LEU A 37 0.81 6.01 15.48
C LEU A 37 0.63 7.01 16.62
N GLU A 38 -0.57 7.14 17.17
CA GLU A 38 -0.85 8.02 18.32
C GLU A 38 -0.10 7.60 19.58
N GLN A 39 0.04 6.29 19.82
CA GLN A 39 0.86 5.76 20.92
C GLN A 39 2.35 6.05 20.72
N ALA A 40 2.81 6.12 19.46
CA ALA A 40 4.16 6.55 19.11
C ALA A 40 4.35 8.08 19.16
N GLY A 41 3.29 8.84 19.44
CA GLY A 41 3.30 10.31 19.50
C GLY A 41 3.07 11.01 18.15
N GLU A 42 2.69 10.26 17.12
CA GLU A 42 2.34 10.79 15.80
C GLU A 42 0.84 11.10 15.72
N SER A 43 0.44 12.07 14.89
CA SER A 43 -0.97 12.41 14.71
C SER A 43 -1.43 12.05 13.31
N VAL A 44 -2.48 11.23 13.22
CA VAL A 44 -3.17 10.93 11.95
C VAL A 44 -4.22 11.99 11.58
N GLY A 45 -4.38 13.03 12.41
CA GLY A 45 -5.43 14.03 12.25
C GLY A 45 -6.82 13.43 12.48
N SER A 46 -7.67 13.44 11.45
CA SER A 46 -9.04 12.91 11.55
C SER A 46 -9.06 11.40 11.30
N HIS A 47 -9.42 10.63 12.34
CA HIS A 47 -9.60 9.17 12.23
C HIS A 47 -10.62 8.79 11.16
N ASP A 48 -11.72 9.53 11.03
CA ASP A 48 -12.74 9.24 10.03
C ASP A 48 -12.22 9.45 8.61
N HIS A 49 -11.42 10.50 8.39
CA HIS A 49 -10.74 10.70 7.11
C HIS A 49 -9.72 9.59 6.85
N PHE A 50 -8.93 9.20 7.85
CA PHE A 50 -7.92 8.14 7.73
C PHE A 50 -8.55 6.79 7.37
N LYS A 51 -9.65 6.42 8.03
CA LYS A 51 -10.46 5.23 7.71
C LYS A 51 -11.07 5.32 6.31
N GLN A 52 -11.49 6.51 5.88
CA GLN A 52 -11.99 6.70 4.52
C GLN A 52 -10.90 6.50 3.47
N CYS A 53 -9.70 7.06 3.70
CA CYS A 53 -8.55 6.84 2.83
C CYS A 53 -8.23 5.36 2.68
N ALA A 54 -8.35 4.56 3.74
CA ALA A 54 -8.10 3.12 3.66
C ALA A 54 -9.08 2.39 2.73
N ALA A 55 -10.37 2.74 2.78
CA ALA A 55 -11.39 2.19 1.88
C ALA A 55 -11.16 2.67 0.43
N ASP A 56 -10.76 3.93 0.25
CA ASP A 56 -10.43 4.46 -1.08
C ASP A 56 -9.18 3.76 -1.65
N TYR A 57 -8.19 3.47 -0.82
CA TYR A 57 -6.95 2.79 -1.21
C TYR A 57 -7.18 1.32 -1.55
N GLU A 58 -8.06 0.61 -0.85
CA GLU A 58 -8.51 -0.73 -1.28
C GLU A 58 -8.99 -0.69 -2.73
N ALA A 59 -9.89 0.25 -3.06
CA ALA A 59 -10.43 0.38 -4.41
C ALA A 59 -9.35 0.73 -5.45
N VAL A 60 -8.37 1.57 -5.09
CA VAL A 60 -7.23 1.92 -5.95
C VAL A 60 -6.32 0.71 -6.17
N LEU A 61 -5.95 0.00 -5.10
CA LEU A 61 -5.07 -1.16 -5.16
C LEU A 61 -5.70 -2.30 -5.97
N LEU A 62 -7.02 -2.52 -5.83
CA LEU A 62 -7.75 -3.52 -6.58
C LEU A 62 -7.85 -3.14 -8.07
N LYS A 63 -8.30 -1.92 -8.38
CA LYS A 63 -8.42 -1.44 -9.77
C LYS A 63 -7.07 -1.34 -10.47
N GLY A 64 -6.03 -0.99 -9.73
CA GLY A 64 -4.65 -0.92 -10.21
C GLY A 64 -3.98 -2.29 -10.31
N GLY A 65 -4.65 -3.39 -9.95
CA GLY A 65 -4.11 -4.74 -10.02
C GLY A 65 -2.90 -4.95 -9.12
N PHE A 66 -2.82 -4.25 -7.98
CA PHE A 66 -1.84 -4.52 -6.93
C PHE A 66 -2.32 -5.67 -6.04
N ILE A 67 -3.64 -5.73 -5.81
CA ILE A 67 -4.31 -6.83 -5.12
C ILE A 67 -5.38 -7.42 -6.03
N GLU A 68 -5.72 -8.69 -5.82
CA GLU A 68 -6.82 -9.35 -6.53
C GLU A 68 -7.64 -10.23 -5.58
N PRO A 69 -8.92 -10.51 -5.88
CA PRO A 69 -9.75 -11.35 -5.03
C PRO A 69 -9.08 -12.70 -4.82
N ARG A 70 -9.04 -13.15 -3.56
CA ARG A 70 -8.45 -14.44 -3.24
C ARG A 70 -9.27 -15.55 -3.92
N PRO A 71 -8.63 -16.51 -4.61
CA PRO A 71 -9.34 -17.65 -5.18
C PRO A 71 -10.07 -18.47 -4.10
N GLU A 72 -11.29 -18.95 -4.39
CA GLU A 72 -12.08 -19.76 -3.44
C GLU A 72 -11.29 -20.99 -2.95
N GLU A 73 -10.52 -21.64 -3.84
CA GLU A 73 -9.65 -22.77 -3.53
C GLU A 73 -8.57 -22.46 -2.48
N GLN A 74 -8.25 -21.18 -2.29
CA GLN A 74 -7.29 -20.66 -1.32
C GLN A 74 -7.98 -20.01 -0.11
N GLY A 75 -9.29 -20.20 0.06
CA GLY A 75 -10.09 -19.57 1.13
C GLY A 75 -10.67 -18.21 0.77
N GLY A 76 -10.88 -17.95 -0.52
CA GLY A 76 -11.59 -16.78 -1.02
C GLY A 76 -13.02 -16.71 -0.49
N ASN A 77 -13.43 -15.54 0.00
CA ASN A 77 -14.79 -15.31 0.51
C ASN A 77 -15.50 -14.10 -0.15
N GLY A 78 -14.90 -13.54 -1.20
CA GLY A 78 -15.41 -12.35 -1.89
C GLY A 78 -15.08 -11.03 -1.20
N GLU A 79 -14.53 -11.08 0.01
CA GLU A 79 -14.16 -9.92 0.84
C GLU A 79 -12.69 -9.99 1.28
N ASN A 80 -11.88 -10.84 0.63
CA ASN A 80 -10.46 -11.00 0.93
C ASN A 80 -9.63 -11.13 -0.35
N TYR A 81 -8.34 -10.79 -0.22
CA TYR A 81 -7.45 -10.57 -1.36
C TYR A 81 -6.16 -11.37 -1.24
N VAL A 82 -5.43 -11.46 -2.35
CA VAL A 82 -4.01 -11.83 -2.41
C VAL A 82 -3.20 -10.71 -3.07
N LEU A 83 -1.92 -10.63 -2.72
CA LEU A 83 -0.98 -9.77 -3.42
C LEU A 83 -0.71 -10.33 -4.82
N THR A 84 -0.76 -9.45 -5.82
CA THR A 84 -0.20 -9.74 -7.14
C THR A 84 1.31 -9.52 -7.14
N GLU A 85 1.99 -9.86 -8.24
CA GLU A 85 3.40 -9.50 -8.43
C GLU A 85 3.62 -7.97 -8.33
N ARG A 86 2.70 -7.17 -8.88
CA ARG A 86 2.75 -5.70 -8.79
C ARG A 86 2.59 -5.23 -7.35
N GLY A 87 1.67 -5.82 -6.59
CA GLY A 87 1.48 -5.53 -5.17
C GLY A 87 2.70 -5.85 -4.33
N ALA A 88 3.33 -6.99 -4.58
CA ALA A 88 4.57 -7.37 -3.91
C ALA A 88 5.73 -6.42 -4.24
N GLN A 89 5.84 -5.97 -5.50
CA GLN A 89 6.82 -4.94 -5.88
C GLN A 89 6.56 -3.61 -5.18
N LEU A 90 5.30 -3.14 -5.14
CA LEU A 90 4.94 -1.92 -4.44
C LEU A 90 5.31 -2.00 -2.96
N LEU A 91 4.98 -3.10 -2.28
CA LEU A 91 5.33 -3.32 -0.89
C LEU A 91 6.84 -3.26 -0.67
N ASN A 92 7.63 -3.96 -1.49
CA ASN A 92 9.10 -3.92 -1.40
C ASN A 92 9.66 -2.51 -1.61
N LEU A 93 9.13 -1.72 -2.57
CA LEU A 93 9.58 -0.35 -2.79
C LEU A 93 9.27 0.52 -1.56
N ILE A 94 8.08 0.37 -0.98
CA ILE A 94 7.67 1.07 0.23
C ILE A 94 8.60 0.68 1.41
N GLU A 95 8.81 -0.60 1.68
CA GLU A 95 9.66 -1.08 2.79
C GLU A 95 11.15 -0.68 2.64
N SER A 96 11.65 -0.65 1.40
CA SER A 96 13.07 -0.35 1.12
C SER A 96 13.46 1.11 1.37
N ALA A 97 12.50 2.02 1.51
CA ALA A 97 12.76 3.42 1.72
C ALA A 97 13.00 3.72 3.21
N ALA A 98 14.25 3.92 3.59
CA ALA A 98 14.56 4.46 4.91
C ALA A 98 14.06 5.92 5.04
N PRO A 99 13.56 6.33 6.22
CA PRO A 99 13.14 7.72 6.45
C PRO A 99 14.25 8.72 6.10
N GLY A 100 13.94 9.72 5.27
CA GLY A 100 14.87 10.81 4.92
C GLY A 100 15.88 10.53 3.81
N SER A 101 15.76 9.40 3.10
CA SER A 101 16.57 9.10 1.90
C SER A 101 15.81 9.46 0.61
N GLU A 102 16.53 9.79 -0.47
CA GLU A 102 16.00 9.86 -1.86
C GLU A 102 15.67 8.45 -2.38
N GLY A 103 14.93 7.68 -1.58
CA GLY A 103 14.60 6.29 -1.82
C GLY A 103 13.33 6.10 -2.64
N PRO A 104 12.91 4.85 -2.87
CA PRO A 104 11.77 4.55 -3.73
C PRO A 104 10.45 5.20 -3.30
N ARG A 105 10.20 5.42 -1.99
CA ARG A 105 9.03 6.19 -1.52
C ARG A 105 9.04 7.64 -2.01
N ALA A 106 10.19 8.32 -2.05
CA ALA A 106 10.27 9.70 -2.52
C ALA A 106 9.90 9.80 -4.02
N LEU A 107 10.35 8.84 -4.83
CA LEU A 107 9.99 8.78 -6.25
C LEU A 107 8.50 8.47 -6.46
N LEU A 108 7.90 7.63 -5.60
CA LEU A 108 6.45 7.42 -5.58
C LEU A 108 5.71 8.72 -5.20
N ASP A 109 6.19 9.43 -4.17
CA ASP A 109 5.65 10.73 -3.76
C ASP A 109 5.68 11.78 -4.89
N GLU A 110 6.77 11.82 -5.67
CA GLU A 110 6.90 12.71 -6.82
C GLU A 110 5.84 12.46 -7.90
N LYS A 111 5.39 11.20 -8.07
CA LYS A 111 4.27 10.88 -8.98
C LYS A 111 2.91 11.22 -8.39
N GLY A 112 2.81 11.44 -7.08
CA GLY A 112 1.57 11.75 -6.37
C GLY A 112 0.49 10.69 -6.60
N MET A 113 -0.75 11.12 -6.86
CA MET A 113 -1.87 10.20 -7.15
C MET A 113 -1.65 9.33 -8.40
N ALA A 114 -0.74 9.70 -9.30
CA ALA A 114 -0.43 8.87 -10.47
C ALA A 114 0.47 7.68 -10.11
N ALA A 115 1.07 7.64 -8.92
CA ALA A 115 1.99 6.58 -8.49
C ALA A 115 1.37 5.18 -8.52
N LEU A 116 0.04 5.07 -8.34
CA LEU A 116 -0.69 3.80 -8.36
C LEU A 116 -1.48 3.59 -9.66
N VAL A 117 -1.24 4.40 -10.70
CA VAL A 117 -1.70 4.09 -12.05
C VAL A 117 -0.79 2.99 -12.60
N PRO A 118 -1.32 1.85 -13.08
CA PRO A 118 -0.52 0.69 -13.47
C PRO A 118 0.64 1.03 -14.40
N GLU A 119 0.39 1.81 -15.45
CA GLU A 119 1.41 2.16 -16.45
C GLU A 119 2.50 3.06 -15.88
N VAL A 120 2.14 3.96 -14.96
CA VAL A 120 3.09 4.86 -14.29
C VAL A 120 3.93 4.09 -13.27
N PHE A 121 3.28 3.22 -12.50
CA PHE A 121 3.95 2.37 -11.53
C PHE A 121 4.92 1.41 -12.21
N ASP A 122 4.47 0.69 -13.25
CA ASP A 122 5.28 -0.30 -13.95
C ASP A 122 6.50 0.34 -14.62
N ALA A 123 6.36 1.56 -15.16
CA ALA A 123 7.49 2.32 -15.70
C ALA A 123 8.50 2.72 -14.61
N LEU A 124 8.02 3.20 -13.47
CA LEU A 124 8.87 3.58 -12.34
C LEU A 124 9.60 2.37 -11.74
N ALA A 125 8.89 1.25 -11.54
CA ALA A 125 9.46 0.02 -11.02
C ALA A 125 10.56 -0.53 -11.94
N GLN A 126 10.36 -0.45 -13.26
CA GLN A 126 11.39 -0.82 -14.25
C GLN A 126 12.60 0.11 -14.22
N GLU A 127 12.40 1.41 -14.03
CA GLU A 127 13.49 2.39 -13.90
C GLU A 127 14.34 2.09 -12.66
N LEU A 128 13.68 1.86 -11.51
CA LEU A 128 14.34 1.53 -10.25
C LEU A 128 15.09 0.19 -10.30
N ALA A 129 14.53 -0.81 -11.00
CA ALA A 129 15.20 -2.10 -11.20
C ALA A 129 16.44 -2.00 -12.12
N ARG A 130 16.52 -0.96 -12.96
CA ARG A 130 17.64 -0.72 -13.89
C ARG A 130 18.72 0.18 -13.31
N ALA A 131 18.40 0.99 -12.30
CA ALA A 131 19.38 1.83 -11.64
C ALA A 131 20.43 0.91 -10.97
N PRO A 132 21.73 1.00 -11.35
CA PRO A 132 22.75 0.21 -10.69
C PRO A 132 22.77 0.60 -9.22
N SER A 133 22.71 -0.40 -8.33
CA SER A 133 23.02 -0.23 -6.91
C SER A 133 24.38 0.46 -6.84
N VAL A 134 24.39 1.74 -6.49
CA VAL A 134 25.64 2.50 -6.37
C VAL A 134 26.44 1.81 -5.26
N PRO A 135 27.61 1.23 -5.56
CA PRO A 135 28.44 0.54 -4.57
C PRO A 135 29.08 1.51 -3.58
#